data_AF-A0A066XIV3-F1
#
_entry.id   AF-A0A066XIV3-F1
#
_cell.length_a   1.000
_cell.length_b   1.000
_cell.length_c   1.000
_cell.angle_alpha   90.00
_cell.angle_beta   90.00
_cell.angle_gamma   90.00
#
_symmetry.space_group_name_H-M   'P 1'
#
loop_
_entity.id
_entity.type
_entity.pdbx_description
1 polymer ?
#
loop_
_entity_poly.entity_id
_entity_poly.type
_entity_poly.pdbx_seq_one_letter_code
_entity_poly.pdbx_strand_id
1 'polypeptide(L)'
;MGGFTSMPVEIIRLIFIEAVRVRGLKRAVRLRFVSKFWDREVTDAIVESGIINDRRCIENSFLWPKFFMQKLRQSDNLSSRPLRLIRRAAERVVAFRSGDPNFKSHEATQEYLWELCQLPPHSSKCGGWLPQWFDVPEKIDPVHESDDDFMATLLSAATITNDVALVRELLPSVQGRPTLIYQSYDDMMIRAFGHPLDVAAFLGHVEVLRLLLGTITDPIELEIARDDGIELASAGNQMGTLELCLVDGFKSIGPDPDSVLERTTSIPVFDAVYQACKDRLMRKRYNPWEPEPSNERAQQKLLSDRFKTSARLGSLALMKHLVQLGTSPRYVDEFSDNIYGTRVLVSEIAEYGYADVMAYLLENGAHIGERSLEAASKHGNPDCVRILLEHGARDTFHPGSAFLESINRENEPVVRLLLEWGTIVDDCLWRQAVDFAEKEGLTSMIKVLEEYRPGN
;
A
#
# COMPACT_ATOMS: atom_id res chain seq x y z
N MET A 1 -20.45 28.58 -6.67
CA MET A 1 -20.40 27.11 -6.61
C MET A 1 -21.81 26.48 -6.58
N GLY A 2 -22.73 26.86 -7.48
CA GLY A 2 -24.13 26.41 -7.43
C GLY A 2 -24.61 25.56 -8.61
N GLY A 3 -23.75 25.27 -9.59
CA GLY A 3 -24.19 24.68 -10.88
C GLY A 3 -24.39 23.17 -10.88
N PHE A 4 -23.59 22.41 -10.10
CA PHE A 4 -23.69 20.95 -10.05
C PHE A 4 -24.65 20.44 -8.97
N THR A 5 -24.86 21.21 -7.89
CA THR A 5 -25.75 20.81 -6.78
C THR A 5 -27.23 20.75 -7.16
N SER A 6 -27.63 21.33 -8.29
CA SER A 6 -29.00 21.32 -8.80
C SER A 6 -29.27 20.22 -9.83
N MET A 7 -28.26 19.46 -10.25
CA MET A 7 -28.42 18.37 -11.23
C MET A 7 -28.58 17.01 -10.52
N PRO A 8 -29.42 16.10 -11.07
CA PRO A 8 -29.45 14.71 -10.62
C PRO A 8 -28.07 14.06 -10.70
N VAL A 9 -27.72 13.25 -9.69
CA VAL A 9 -26.39 12.65 -9.56
C VAL A 9 -26.03 11.75 -10.74
N GLU A 10 -27.04 11.15 -11.38
CA GLU A 10 -26.93 10.30 -12.57
C GLU A 10 -26.45 11.08 -13.78
N ILE A 11 -26.88 12.34 -13.94
CA ILE A 11 -26.43 13.20 -15.04
C ILE A 11 -25.00 13.65 -14.78
N ILE A 12 -24.69 14.03 -13.53
CA ILE A 12 -23.34 14.39 -13.11
C ILE A 12 -22.37 13.23 -13.37
N ARG A 13 -22.82 12.00 -13.08
CA ARG A 13 -22.06 10.77 -13.33
C ARG A 13 -21.70 10.59 -14.79
N LEU A 14 -22.67 10.74 -15.70
CA LEU A 14 -22.45 10.64 -17.14
C LEU A 14 -21.47 11.71 -17.65
N ILE A 15 -21.59 12.95 -17.15
CA ILE A 15 -20.64 14.02 -17.46
C ILE A 15 -19.23 13.63 -17.02
N PHE A 16 -19.07 13.08 -15.82
CA PHE A 16 -17.76 12.64 -15.36
C PHE A 16 -17.19 11.47 -16.16
N ILE A 17 -18.01 10.50 -16.58
CA ILE A 17 -17.55 9.39 -17.42
C ILE A 17 -16.94 9.91 -18.73
N GLU A 18 -17.65 10.81 -19.42
CA GLU A 18 -17.14 11.40 -20.66
C GLU A 18 -15.92 12.31 -20.41
N ALA A 19 -15.93 13.07 -19.31
CA ALA A 19 -14.77 13.87 -18.92
C ALA A 19 -13.53 13.00 -18.67
N VAL A 20 -13.68 11.85 -17.99
CA VAL A 20 -12.60 10.88 -17.77
C VAL A 20 -12.07 10.33 -19.10
N ARG A 21 -12.97 9.93 -20.02
CA ARG A 21 -12.59 9.39 -21.34
C ARG A 21 -11.80 10.38 -22.17
N VAL A 22 -12.21 11.65 -22.19
CA VAL A 22 -11.57 12.71 -22.98
C VAL A 22 -10.27 13.19 -22.34
N ARG A 23 -10.24 13.35 -21.01
CA ARG A 23 -9.10 13.97 -20.30
C ARG A 23 -8.07 12.98 -19.77
N GLY A 24 -8.39 11.69 -19.78
CA GLY A 24 -7.52 10.61 -19.31
C GLY A 24 -7.46 10.48 -17.78
N LEU A 25 -6.89 9.37 -17.32
CA LEU A 25 -6.83 8.99 -15.90
C LEU A 25 -6.10 10.04 -15.05
N LYS A 26 -4.97 10.57 -15.51
CA LYS A 26 -4.16 11.56 -14.78
C LYS A 26 -4.97 12.78 -14.34
N ARG A 27 -5.77 13.36 -15.25
CA ARG A 27 -6.60 14.56 -14.95
C ARG A 27 -7.85 14.18 -14.16
N ALA A 28 -8.47 13.04 -14.44
CA ALA A 28 -9.61 12.54 -13.69
C ALA A 28 -9.28 12.39 -12.19
N VAL A 29 -8.12 11.81 -11.85
CA VAL A 29 -7.71 11.66 -10.45
C VAL A 29 -7.63 13.01 -9.73
N ARG A 30 -7.27 14.10 -10.41
CA ARG A 30 -7.21 15.43 -9.77
C ARG A 30 -8.59 16.00 -9.43
N LEU A 31 -9.60 15.71 -10.24
CA LEU A 31 -10.97 16.18 -10.00
C LEU A 31 -11.52 15.68 -8.65
N ARG A 32 -10.96 14.59 -8.12
CA ARG A 32 -11.29 14.06 -6.80
C ARG A 32 -10.99 15.04 -5.66
N PHE A 33 -9.97 15.87 -5.79
CA PHE A 33 -9.56 16.80 -4.72
C PHE A 33 -10.44 18.05 -4.59
N VAL A 34 -11.44 18.24 -5.47
CA VAL A 34 -12.35 19.40 -5.41
C VAL A 34 -13.24 19.34 -4.16
N SER A 35 -13.78 18.16 -3.83
CA SER A 35 -14.59 17.92 -2.63
C SER A 35 -14.82 16.43 -2.43
N LYS A 36 -15.28 16.02 -1.23
CA LYS A 36 -15.66 14.62 -0.96
C LYS A 36 -16.72 14.08 -1.93
N PHE A 37 -17.64 14.93 -2.39
CA PHE A 37 -18.63 14.56 -3.40
C PHE A 37 -17.97 14.23 -4.73
N TRP A 38 -17.08 15.10 -5.20
CA TRP A 38 -16.33 14.89 -6.44
C TRP A 38 -15.42 13.67 -6.36
N ASP A 39 -14.71 13.48 -5.24
CA ASP A 39 -13.93 12.27 -4.99
C ASP A 39 -14.77 11.01 -5.22
N ARG A 40 -15.95 10.92 -4.60
CA ARG A 40 -16.83 9.77 -4.76
C ARG A 40 -17.27 9.56 -6.20
N GLU A 41 -17.85 10.59 -6.83
CA GLU A 41 -18.46 10.49 -8.15
C GLU A 41 -17.43 10.28 -9.27
N VAL A 42 -16.29 10.97 -9.20
CA VAL A 42 -15.21 10.80 -10.17
C VAL A 42 -14.58 9.41 -10.05
N THR A 43 -14.44 8.89 -8.82
CA THR A 43 -13.90 7.54 -8.61
C THR A 43 -14.74 6.48 -9.29
N ASP A 44 -16.08 6.44 -9.10
CA ASP A 44 -16.86 5.44 -9.84
C ASP A 44 -17.04 5.80 -11.32
N ALA A 45 -16.98 7.07 -11.73
CA ALA A 45 -16.89 7.43 -13.15
C ALA A 45 -15.62 6.89 -13.82
N ILE A 46 -14.48 6.89 -13.13
CA ILE A 46 -13.22 6.29 -13.63
C ILE A 46 -13.41 4.80 -13.87
N VAL A 47 -13.99 4.09 -12.90
CA VAL A 47 -14.25 2.65 -12.97
C VAL A 47 -15.26 2.33 -14.09
N GLU A 48 -16.35 3.09 -14.18
CA GLU A 48 -17.40 2.94 -15.21
C GLU A 48 -16.94 3.32 -16.62
N SER A 49 -16.00 4.26 -16.76
CA SER A 49 -15.49 4.69 -18.06
C SER A 49 -14.80 3.56 -18.84
N GLY A 50 -14.29 2.55 -18.14
CA GLY A 50 -13.51 1.45 -18.68
C GLY A 50 -12.05 1.78 -18.99
N ILE A 51 -11.58 3.01 -18.69
CA ILE A 51 -10.21 3.45 -18.98
C ILE A 51 -9.14 2.64 -18.23
N ILE A 52 -9.51 2.05 -17.09
CA ILE A 52 -8.64 1.23 -16.23
C ILE A 52 -8.72 -0.27 -16.53
N ASN A 53 -9.44 -0.69 -17.57
CA ASN A 53 -9.47 -2.10 -17.98
C ASN A 53 -8.14 -2.57 -18.63
N ASP A 54 -7.19 -1.67 -18.93
CA ASP A 54 -5.83 -2.04 -19.36
C ASP A 54 -4.99 -2.49 -18.14
N ARG A 55 -4.37 -3.66 -18.29
CA ARG A 55 -3.74 -4.53 -17.27
C ARG A 55 -2.63 -3.85 -16.45
N ARG A 56 -2.16 -2.67 -16.86
CA ARG A 56 -1.01 -1.95 -16.27
C ARG A 56 -1.38 -0.85 -15.27
N CYS A 57 -2.67 -0.49 -15.14
CA CYS A 57 -3.09 0.67 -14.34
C CYS A 57 -3.46 0.36 -12.87
N ILE A 58 -3.46 -0.91 -12.46
CA ILE A 58 -3.98 -1.34 -11.15
C ILE A 58 -2.88 -1.39 -10.06
N GLU A 59 -1.63 -1.05 -10.40
CA GLU A 59 -0.50 -1.12 -9.47
C GLU A 59 -0.55 -0.06 -8.33
N ASN A 60 -1.51 0.89 -8.34
CA ASN A 60 -1.68 1.90 -7.29
C ASN A 60 -3.12 2.00 -6.73
N SER A 61 -3.23 1.81 -5.41
CA SER A 61 -4.32 1.18 -4.66
C SER A 61 -5.35 2.13 -3.99
N PHE A 62 -6.16 2.84 -4.78
CA PHE A 62 -7.40 3.44 -4.23
C PHE A 62 -8.66 3.12 -5.07
N LEU A 63 -8.48 2.87 -6.37
CA LEU A 63 -9.58 2.44 -7.26
C LEU A 63 -9.95 0.97 -7.05
N TRP A 64 -9.05 0.21 -6.42
CA TRP A 64 -9.16 -1.25 -6.29
C TRP A 64 -10.51 -1.72 -5.73
N PRO A 65 -10.98 -1.26 -4.54
CA PRO A 65 -12.23 -1.75 -3.99
C PRO A 65 -13.42 -1.54 -4.94
N LYS A 66 -13.46 -0.37 -5.61
CA LYS A 66 -14.56 -0.02 -6.53
C LYS A 66 -14.49 -0.77 -7.84
N PHE A 67 -13.30 -0.93 -8.42
CA PHE A 67 -13.08 -1.73 -9.61
C PHE A 67 -13.47 -3.19 -9.38
N PHE A 68 -12.99 -3.76 -8.27
CA PHE A 68 -13.27 -5.15 -7.91
C PHE A 68 -14.77 -5.37 -7.69
N MET A 69 -15.45 -4.44 -7.01
CA MET A 69 -16.90 -4.45 -6.84
C MET A 69 -17.67 -4.33 -8.14
N GLN A 70 -17.22 -3.51 -9.09
CA GLN A 70 -17.83 -3.45 -10.41
C GLN A 70 -17.78 -4.81 -11.13
N LYS A 71 -16.66 -5.53 -11.05
CA LYS A 71 -16.51 -6.87 -11.61
C LYS A 71 -17.38 -7.89 -10.88
N LEU A 72 -17.44 -7.83 -9.54
CA LEU A 72 -18.31 -8.66 -8.71
C LEU A 72 -19.81 -8.38 -8.90
N ARG A 73 -20.22 -7.31 -9.58
CA ARG A 73 -21.63 -7.05 -9.95
C ARG A 73 -22.02 -7.63 -11.30
N GLN A 74 -21.07 -8.04 -12.13
CA GLN A 74 -21.37 -8.58 -13.46
C GLN A 74 -22.12 -9.91 -13.37
N SER A 75 -22.81 -10.31 -14.43
CA SER A 75 -23.48 -11.62 -14.44
C SER A 75 -22.47 -12.77 -14.29
N ASP A 76 -22.91 -13.92 -13.77
CA ASP A 76 -22.04 -15.09 -13.58
C ASP A 76 -21.36 -15.54 -14.88
N ASN A 77 -22.02 -15.31 -16.02
CA ASN A 77 -21.53 -15.63 -17.36
C ASN A 77 -20.36 -14.75 -17.83
N LEU A 78 -20.15 -13.62 -17.16
CA LEU A 78 -19.06 -12.67 -17.43
C LEU A 78 -18.03 -12.68 -16.30
N SER A 79 -18.22 -13.50 -15.28
CA SER A 79 -17.38 -13.56 -14.10
C SER A 79 -16.43 -14.74 -14.18
N SER A 80 -15.16 -14.53 -13.85
CA SER A 80 -14.17 -15.61 -13.72
C SER A 80 -14.49 -16.55 -12.53
N ARG A 81 -13.84 -17.71 -12.47
CA ARG A 81 -14.04 -18.66 -11.36
C ARG A 81 -13.75 -18.04 -9.97
N PRO A 82 -12.66 -17.28 -9.75
CA PRO A 82 -12.43 -16.60 -8.47
C PRO A 82 -13.54 -15.62 -8.07
N LEU A 83 -14.05 -14.82 -9.01
CA LEU A 83 -15.16 -13.89 -8.73
C LEU A 83 -16.44 -14.63 -8.32
N ARG A 84 -16.72 -15.78 -8.95
CA ARG A 84 -17.87 -16.62 -8.59
C ARG A 84 -17.71 -17.27 -7.22
N LEU A 85 -16.50 -17.72 -6.86
CA LEU A 85 -16.19 -18.25 -5.52
C LEU A 85 -16.46 -17.20 -4.44
N ILE A 86 -15.97 -15.98 -4.66
CA ILE A 86 -16.14 -14.85 -3.72
C ILE A 86 -17.61 -14.49 -3.56
N ARG A 87 -18.36 -14.38 -4.66
CA ARG A 87 -19.82 -14.11 -4.62
C ARG A 87 -20.56 -15.16 -3.82
N ARG A 88 -20.30 -16.45 -4.12
CA ARG A 88 -20.97 -17.55 -3.43
C ARG A 88 -20.60 -17.61 -1.96
N ALA A 89 -19.35 -17.29 -1.61
CA ALA A 89 -18.92 -17.22 -0.21
C ALA A 89 -19.68 -16.11 0.53
N ALA A 90 -19.81 -14.92 -0.07
CA ALA A 90 -20.60 -13.83 0.49
C ALA A 90 -22.08 -14.21 0.70
N GLU A 91 -22.70 -14.86 -0.29
CA GLU A 91 -24.07 -15.37 -0.17
C GLU A 91 -24.22 -16.36 0.99
N ARG A 92 -23.27 -17.28 1.15
CA ARG A 92 -23.28 -18.26 2.26
C ARG A 92 -23.12 -17.59 3.63
N VAL A 93 -22.30 -16.54 3.73
CA VAL A 93 -22.17 -15.77 4.98
C VAL A 93 -23.44 -15.00 5.30
N VAL A 94 -24.04 -14.35 4.30
CA VAL A 94 -25.31 -13.62 4.48
C VAL A 94 -26.43 -14.57 4.91
N ALA A 95 -26.53 -15.76 4.31
CA ALA A 95 -27.47 -16.79 4.72
C ALA A 95 -27.21 -17.32 6.15
N PHE A 96 -25.93 -17.44 6.55
CA PHE A 96 -25.59 -17.79 7.93
C PHE A 96 -26.04 -16.71 8.92
N ARG A 97 -25.74 -15.44 8.64
CA ARG A 97 -26.08 -14.29 9.49
C ARG A 97 -27.59 -14.10 9.66
N SER A 98 -28.40 -14.49 8.67
CA SER A 98 -29.86 -14.42 8.74
C SER A 98 -30.48 -15.60 9.52
N GLY A 99 -29.74 -16.70 9.71
CA GLY A 99 -30.24 -17.93 10.32
C GLY A 99 -31.10 -18.82 9.40
N ASP A 100 -31.27 -18.44 8.12
CA ASP A 100 -31.97 -19.24 7.11
C ASP A 100 -31.01 -19.60 5.96
N PRO A 101 -30.69 -20.89 5.76
CA PRO A 101 -29.80 -21.36 4.69
C PRO A 101 -30.23 -20.96 3.27
N ASN A 102 -31.53 -20.71 3.06
CA ASN A 102 -32.08 -20.33 1.76
C ASN A 102 -32.25 -18.81 1.59
N PHE A 103 -31.85 -18.02 2.59
CA PHE A 103 -31.98 -16.57 2.55
C PHE A 103 -31.10 -15.97 1.46
N LYS A 104 -31.72 -15.15 0.60
CA LYS A 104 -31.04 -14.43 -0.48
C LYS A 104 -31.41 -12.95 -0.41
N SER A 105 -30.44 -12.11 -0.13
CA SER A 105 -30.59 -10.65 -0.17
C SER A 105 -29.48 -10.05 -1.03
N HIS A 106 -29.86 -9.44 -2.15
CA HIS A 106 -28.90 -8.81 -3.04
C HIS A 106 -28.16 -7.66 -2.34
N GLU A 107 -28.89 -6.87 -1.55
CA GLU A 107 -28.35 -5.72 -0.82
C GLU A 107 -27.33 -6.15 0.24
N ALA A 108 -27.70 -7.10 1.10
CA ALA A 108 -26.79 -7.61 2.14
C ALA A 108 -25.54 -8.29 1.56
N THR A 109 -25.68 -9.01 0.43
CA THR A 109 -24.53 -9.59 -0.28
C THR A 109 -23.62 -8.49 -0.84
N GLN A 110 -24.16 -7.40 -1.38
CA GLN A 110 -23.35 -6.29 -1.87
C GLN A 110 -22.62 -5.54 -0.74
N GLU A 111 -23.26 -5.36 0.41
CA GLU A 111 -22.63 -4.78 1.60
C GLU A 111 -21.48 -5.66 2.10
N TYR A 112 -21.69 -6.97 2.21
CA TYR A 112 -20.64 -7.91 2.62
C TYR A 112 -19.48 -7.96 1.63
N LEU A 113 -19.76 -7.99 0.32
CA LEU A 113 -18.73 -7.93 -0.70
C LEU A 113 -17.94 -6.62 -0.61
N TRP A 114 -18.60 -5.49 -0.34
CA TRP A 114 -17.93 -4.21 -0.15
C TRP A 114 -16.93 -4.26 1.01
N GLU A 115 -17.28 -4.87 2.14
CA GLU A 115 -16.37 -5.10 3.26
C GLU A 115 -15.15 -5.94 2.85
N LEU A 116 -15.36 -7.06 2.14
CA LEU A 116 -14.26 -7.90 1.65
C LEU A 116 -13.30 -7.15 0.71
N CYS A 117 -13.84 -6.29 -0.15
CA CYS A 117 -13.08 -5.55 -1.15
C CYS A 117 -12.24 -4.40 -0.56
N GLN A 118 -12.51 -3.99 0.69
CA GLN A 118 -11.75 -2.93 1.36
C GLN A 118 -10.35 -3.37 1.82
N LEU A 119 -10.06 -4.67 1.77
CA LEU A 119 -8.73 -5.15 2.13
C LEU A 119 -7.67 -4.60 1.18
N PRO A 120 -6.57 -4.03 1.72
CA PRO A 120 -5.53 -3.45 0.90
C PRO A 120 -4.83 -4.55 0.05
N PRO A 121 -4.71 -4.36 -1.28
CA PRO A 121 -4.08 -5.31 -2.20
C PRO A 121 -2.56 -5.44 -1.98
N HIS A 122 -1.96 -4.59 -1.13
CA HIS A 122 -0.52 -4.58 -0.85
C HIS A 122 -0.03 -5.69 0.07
N SER A 123 -0.91 -6.50 0.62
CA SER A 123 -0.49 -7.79 1.17
C SER A 123 -0.33 -8.75 -0.01
N SER A 124 0.85 -8.75 -0.63
CA SER A 124 1.26 -9.81 -1.59
C SER A 124 1.17 -11.25 -1.01
N LYS A 125 0.78 -11.35 0.27
CA LYS A 125 0.59 -12.56 1.06
C LYS A 125 -0.90 -12.85 1.41
N CYS A 126 -1.84 -11.91 1.23
CA CYS A 126 -3.30 -12.17 1.38
C CYS A 126 -4.02 -12.33 0.02
N GLY A 127 -3.32 -12.89 -0.97
CA GLY A 127 -3.84 -13.16 -2.31
C GLY A 127 -3.15 -12.33 -3.39
N GLY A 128 -2.52 -13.01 -4.34
CA GLY A 128 -1.93 -12.40 -5.53
C GLY A 128 -2.98 -12.28 -6.64
N TRP A 129 -3.65 -11.14 -6.74
CA TRP A 129 -4.69 -10.94 -7.75
C TRP A 129 -4.06 -10.89 -9.15
N LEU A 130 -4.07 -12.01 -9.87
CA LEU A 130 -3.53 -12.08 -11.21
C LEU A 130 -4.45 -11.36 -12.20
N PRO A 131 -3.92 -10.63 -13.20
CA PRO A 131 -4.72 -10.01 -14.25
C PRO A 131 -5.70 -10.99 -14.94
N GLN A 132 -5.37 -12.28 -14.92
CA GLN A 132 -6.16 -13.39 -15.46
C GLN A 132 -7.50 -13.60 -14.73
N TRP A 133 -7.68 -13.09 -13.51
CA TRP A 133 -8.94 -13.20 -12.75
C TRP A 133 -10.07 -12.36 -13.33
N PHE A 134 -9.78 -11.49 -14.29
CA PHE A 134 -10.80 -10.67 -14.96
C PHE A 134 -11.05 -11.10 -16.39
N ASP A 135 -10.38 -12.17 -16.86
CA ASP A 135 -10.61 -12.75 -18.17
C ASP A 135 -11.90 -13.61 -18.12
N VAL A 136 -12.74 -13.47 -19.16
CA VAL A 136 -13.99 -14.23 -19.27
C VAL A 136 -13.65 -15.65 -19.69
N PRO A 137 -14.04 -16.68 -18.90
CA PRO A 137 -13.67 -18.06 -19.21
C PRO A 137 -14.48 -18.60 -20.38
N GLU A 138 -13.83 -19.40 -21.24
CA GLU A 138 -14.50 -20.09 -22.36
C GLU A 138 -15.51 -21.15 -21.90
N LYS A 139 -15.28 -21.73 -20.71
CA LYS A 139 -16.16 -22.72 -20.08
C LYS A 139 -16.46 -22.34 -18.63
N ILE A 140 -17.74 -22.43 -18.25
CA ILE A 140 -18.21 -22.11 -16.90
C ILE A 140 -18.43 -23.41 -16.14
N ASP A 141 -17.46 -23.80 -15.33
CA ASP A 141 -17.66 -24.89 -14.37
C ASP A 141 -18.39 -24.36 -13.12
N PRO A 142 -19.42 -25.07 -12.63
CA PRO A 142 -20.13 -24.69 -11.42
C PRO A 142 -19.21 -24.75 -10.20
N VAL A 143 -19.54 -23.95 -9.19
CA VAL A 143 -18.90 -24.03 -7.87
C VAL A 143 -19.72 -24.99 -7.03
N HIS A 144 -19.10 -25.98 -6.40
CA HIS A 144 -19.78 -26.88 -5.46
C HIS A 144 -19.39 -26.55 -4.02
N GLU A 145 -20.24 -26.89 -3.05
CA GLU A 145 -19.93 -26.68 -1.62
C GLU A 145 -18.78 -27.58 -1.14
N SER A 146 -18.55 -28.69 -1.83
CA SER A 146 -17.42 -29.59 -1.59
C SER A 146 -16.11 -29.11 -2.22
N ASP A 147 -16.11 -28.02 -2.98
CA ASP A 147 -14.89 -27.51 -3.60
C ASP A 147 -13.96 -26.96 -2.52
N ASP A 148 -12.73 -27.47 -2.46
CA ASP A 148 -11.72 -27.02 -1.50
C ASP A 148 -11.42 -25.51 -1.68
N ASP A 149 -11.41 -25.01 -2.92
CA ASP A 149 -11.25 -23.58 -3.21
C ASP A 149 -12.40 -22.73 -2.65
N PHE A 150 -13.62 -23.27 -2.69
CA PHE A 150 -14.78 -22.60 -2.12
C PHE A 150 -14.70 -22.57 -0.60
N MET A 151 -14.36 -23.70 0.03
CA MET A 151 -14.19 -23.78 1.48
C MET A 151 -13.09 -22.87 1.99
N ALA A 152 -11.92 -22.84 1.33
CA ALA A 152 -10.85 -21.91 1.67
C ALA A 152 -11.30 -20.45 1.50
N THR A 153 -11.99 -20.12 0.39
CA THR A 153 -12.50 -18.76 0.15
C THR A 153 -13.54 -18.35 1.19
N LEU A 154 -14.44 -19.25 1.58
CA LEU A 154 -15.47 -19.03 2.59
C LEU A 154 -14.85 -18.81 3.97
N LEU A 155 -13.87 -19.63 4.36
CA LEU A 155 -13.18 -19.50 5.63
C LEU A 155 -12.35 -18.21 5.70
N SER A 156 -11.64 -17.85 4.61
CA SER A 156 -10.95 -16.56 4.52
C SER A 156 -11.95 -15.41 4.59
N ALA A 157 -13.06 -15.45 3.86
CA ALA A 157 -14.09 -14.41 3.91
C ALA A 157 -14.67 -14.21 5.33
N ALA A 158 -14.96 -15.30 6.05
CA ALA A 158 -15.43 -15.24 7.44
C ALA A 158 -14.34 -14.71 8.38
N THR A 159 -13.08 -15.02 8.10
CA THR A 159 -11.93 -14.52 8.86
C THR A 159 -11.75 -13.01 8.66
N ILE A 160 -11.88 -12.52 7.43
CA ILE A 160 -11.77 -11.09 7.10
C ILE A 160 -12.74 -10.25 7.94
N THR A 161 -13.99 -10.68 7.98
CA THR A 161 -15.07 -9.99 8.70
C THR A 161 -15.11 -10.32 10.19
N ASN A 162 -14.18 -11.14 10.67
CA ASN A 162 -14.07 -11.59 12.06
C ASN A 162 -15.35 -12.30 12.56
N ASP A 163 -16.03 -13.05 11.69
CA ASP A 163 -17.22 -13.82 12.03
C ASP A 163 -16.83 -15.11 12.78
N VAL A 164 -16.44 -14.99 14.05
CA VAL A 164 -15.97 -16.10 14.89
C VAL A 164 -16.97 -17.27 14.94
N ALA A 165 -18.28 -16.97 14.96
CA ALA A 165 -19.32 -18.00 14.99
C ALA A 165 -19.33 -18.86 13.71
N LEU A 166 -19.20 -18.23 12.54
CA LEU A 166 -19.12 -18.93 11.27
C LEU A 166 -17.80 -19.70 11.16
N VAL A 167 -16.69 -19.11 11.58
CA VAL A 167 -15.40 -19.83 11.64
C VAL A 167 -15.56 -21.12 12.44
N ARG A 168 -16.14 -21.06 13.65
CA ARG A 168 -16.38 -22.25 14.50
C ARG A 168 -17.27 -23.31 13.85
N GLU A 169 -18.28 -22.91 13.08
CA GLU A 169 -19.12 -23.85 12.30
C GLU A 169 -18.29 -24.57 11.22
N LEU A 170 -17.34 -23.87 10.59
CA LEU A 170 -16.54 -24.40 9.49
C LEU A 170 -15.31 -25.21 9.93
N LEU A 171 -14.81 -25.02 11.16
CA LEU A 171 -13.60 -25.72 11.66
C LEU A 171 -13.66 -27.25 11.54
N PRO A 172 -14.77 -27.94 11.87
CA PRO A 172 -14.84 -29.40 11.75
C PRO A 172 -14.64 -29.89 10.31
N SER A 173 -15.02 -29.08 9.31
CA SER A 173 -14.89 -29.42 7.89
C SER A 173 -13.46 -29.25 7.36
N VAL A 174 -12.62 -28.48 8.05
CA VAL A 174 -11.21 -28.24 7.67
C VAL A 174 -10.22 -29.06 8.50
N GLN A 175 -10.69 -29.80 9.51
CA GLN A 175 -9.83 -30.62 10.36
C GLN A 175 -9.09 -31.70 9.55
N GLY A 176 -7.76 -31.78 9.72
CA GLY A 176 -6.91 -32.69 8.96
C GLY A 176 -6.62 -32.25 7.52
N ARG A 177 -7.00 -31.02 7.13
CA ARG A 177 -6.70 -30.41 5.82
C ARG A 177 -5.91 -29.10 5.99
N PRO A 178 -4.63 -29.16 6.40
CA PRO A 178 -3.81 -27.98 6.73
C PRO A 178 -3.68 -26.97 5.57
N THR A 179 -3.70 -27.43 4.32
CA THR A 179 -3.60 -26.59 3.11
C THR A 179 -4.77 -25.61 2.92
N LEU A 180 -5.92 -25.87 3.57
CA LEU A 180 -7.05 -24.93 3.58
C LEU A 180 -6.85 -23.79 4.57
N ILE A 181 -5.90 -23.93 5.50
CA ILE A 181 -5.72 -23.05 6.66
C ILE A 181 -4.51 -22.14 6.48
N TYR A 182 -3.39 -22.68 5.99
CA TYR A 182 -2.15 -21.95 5.77
C TYR A 182 -1.45 -22.43 4.50
N GLN A 183 -0.49 -21.64 4.01
CA GLN A 183 0.27 -21.99 2.81
C GLN A 183 1.30 -23.07 3.12
N SER A 184 1.11 -24.28 2.57
CA SER A 184 2.17 -25.30 2.60
C SER A 184 3.13 -25.09 1.43
N TYR A 185 4.38 -25.55 1.57
CA TYR A 185 5.38 -25.49 0.49
C TYR A 185 4.93 -26.19 -0.81
N ASP A 186 4.02 -27.15 -0.69
CA ASP A 186 3.45 -27.90 -1.82
C ASP A 186 2.22 -27.22 -2.45
N ASP A 187 1.63 -26.22 -1.77
CA ASP A 187 0.46 -25.48 -2.26
C ASP A 187 0.88 -24.19 -3.00
N MET A 188 1.12 -24.33 -4.30
CA MET A 188 1.37 -23.19 -5.20
C MET A 188 0.10 -22.46 -5.63
N MET A 189 -1.08 -22.82 -5.10
CA MET A 189 -2.34 -22.22 -5.52
C MET A 189 -2.51 -20.81 -4.97
N ILE A 190 -2.83 -19.88 -5.86
CA ILE A 190 -3.16 -18.50 -5.49
C ILE A 190 -4.64 -18.46 -5.07
N ARG A 191 -4.87 -18.39 -3.76
CA ARG A 191 -6.21 -18.30 -3.16
C ARG A 191 -6.84 -16.92 -3.37
N ALA A 192 -8.18 -16.90 -3.42
CA ALA A 192 -9.01 -15.69 -3.56
C ALA A 192 -8.60 -14.55 -2.61
N PHE A 193 -8.54 -14.85 -1.31
CA PHE A 193 -8.24 -13.88 -0.25
C PHE A 193 -7.00 -14.28 0.57
N GLY A 194 -6.08 -15.05 -0.01
CA GLY A 194 -5.01 -15.71 0.73
C GLY A 194 -5.53 -16.78 1.69
N HIS A 195 -4.65 -17.28 2.55
CA HIS A 195 -5.00 -18.29 3.55
C HIS A 195 -5.62 -17.63 4.80
N PRO A 196 -6.59 -18.28 5.46
CA PRO A 196 -7.31 -17.68 6.57
C PRO A 196 -6.39 -17.41 7.79
N LEU A 197 -5.39 -18.25 8.04
CA LEU A 197 -4.42 -18.01 9.12
C LEU A 197 -3.65 -16.71 8.90
N ASP A 198 -3.20 -16.50 7.67
CA ASP A 198 -2.44 -15.33 7.24
C ASP A 198 -3.25 -14.05 7.42
N VAL A 199 -4.51 -14.09 6.97
CA VAL A 199 -5.46 -13.00 7.10
C VAL A 199 -5.75 -12.68 8.57
N ALA A 200 -5.98 -13.71 9.41
CA ALA A 200 -6.24 -13.53 10.83
C ALA A 200 -5.05 -12.86 11.53
N ALA A 201 -3.83 -13.30 11.22
CA ALA A 201 -2.60 -12.75 11.78
C ALA A 201 -2.41 -11.28 11.39
N PHE A 202 -2.61 -10.96 10.10
CA PHE A 202 -2.44 -9.61 9.56
C PHE A 202 -3.50 -8.61 10.06
N LEU A 203 -4.77 -9.03 10.18
CA LEU A 203 -5.87 -8.17 10.64
C LEU A 203 -5.96 -8.05 12.17
N GLY A 204 -5.30 -8.94 12.91
CA GLY A 204 -5.28 -8.89 14.38
C GLY A 204 -6.42 -9.66 15.04
N HIS A 205 -7.03 -10.62 14.34
CA HIS A 205 -8.15 -11.41 14.84
C HIS A 205 -7.66 -12.54 15.74
N VAL A 206 -7.27 -12.20 16.97
CA VAL A 206 -6.60 -13.09 17.93
C VAL A 206 -7.38 -14.38 18.18
N GLU A 207 -8.71 -14.30 18.35
CA GLU A 207 -9.52 -15.49 18.64
C GLU A 207 -9.63 -16.40 17.42
N VAL A 208 -9.82 -15.84 16.22
CA VAL A 208 -9.83 -16.63 14.98
C VAL A 208 -8.48 -17.31 14.77
N LEU A 209 -7.39 -16.56 14.94
CA LEU A 209 -6.04 -17.12 14.82
C LEU A 209 -5.79 -18.26 15.81
N ARG A 210 -6.22 -18.10 17.07
CA ARG A 210 -6.13 -19.15 18.10
C ARG A 210 -6.89 -20.41 17.68
N LEU A 211 -8.09 -20.25 17.15
CA LEU A 211 -8.90 -21.36 16.68
C LEU A 211 -8.25 -22.09 15.51
N LEU A 212 -7.74 -21.35 14.53
CA LEU A 212 -7.06 -21.92 13.36
C LEU A 212 -5.79 -22.68 13.75
N LEU A 213 -4.92 -22.08 14.58
CA LEU A 213 -3.73 -22.77 15.10
C LEU A 213 -4.09 -24.03 15.90
N GLY A 214 -5.19 -23.99 16.66
CA GLY A 214 -5.68 -25.13 17.44
C GLY A 214 -6.19 -26.31 16.60
N THR A 215 -6.46 -26.11 15.31
CA THR A 215 -6.84 -27.20 14.40
C THR A 215 -5.65 -27.98 13.84
N ILE A 216 -4.45 -27.40 13.89
CA ILE A 216 -3.23 -28.01 13.36
C ILE A 216 -2.68 -28.97 14.40
N THR A 217 -2.67 -30.26 14.08
CA THR A 217 -2.23 -31.32 15.00
C THR A 217 -0.77 -31.69 14.85
N ASP A 218 -0.18 -31.49 13.66
CA ASP A 218 1.22 -31.80 13.41
C ASP A 218 2.12 -30.69 14.00
N PRO A 219 3.06 -31.02 14.90
CA PRO A 219 3.96 -30.04 15.52
C PRO A 219 4.84 -29.26 14.52
N ILE A 220 5.23 -29.89 13.40
CA ILE A 220 6.08 -29.27 12.38
C ILE A 220 5.25 -28.26 11.58
N GLU A 221 4.05 -28.66 11.16
CA GLU A 221 3.12 -27.76 10.46
C GLU A 221 2.72 -26.57 11.34
N LEU A 222 2.50 -26.81 12.64
CA LEU A 222 2.16 -25.77 13.61
C LEU A 222 3.31 -24.75 13.77
N GLU A 223 4.57 -25.20 13.70
CA GLU A 223 5.73 -24.32 13.75
C GLU A 223 5.79 -23.41 12.51
N ILE A 224 5.60 -23.98 11.32
CA ILE A 224 5.57 -23.23 10.05
C ILE A 224 4.43 -22.20 10.07
N ALA A 225 3.24 -22.62 10.48
CA ALA A 225 2.08 -21.74 10.58
C ALA A 225 2.29 -20.57 11.56
N ARG A 226 3.01 -20.80 12.68
CA ARG A 226 3.39 -19.73 13.60
C ARG A 226 4.43 -18.79 13.03
N ASP A 227 5.41 -19.32 12.30
CA ASP A 227 6.43 -18.54 11.62
C ASP A 227 5.82 -17.59 10.57
N ASP A 228 4.88 -18.08 9.76
CA ASP A 228 4.10 -17.26 8.82
C ASP A 228 3.26 -16.21 9.57
N GLY A 229 2.61 -16.64 10.67
CA GLY A 229 1.87 -15.75 11.55
C GLY A 229 2.73 -14.63 12.16
N ILE A 230 4.01 -14.87 12.49
CA ILE A 230 4.95 -13.85 12.97
C ILE A 230 5.23 -12.82 11.88
N GLU A 231 5.54 -13.27 10.65
CA GLU A 231 5.79 -12.37 9.51
C GLU A 231 4.58 -11.45 9.28
N LEU A 232 3.38 -12.04 9.30
CA LEU A 232 2.14 -11.35 8.93
C LEU A 232 1.57 -10.48 10.05
N ALA A 233 1.63 -10.93 11.30
CA ALA A 233 1.26 -10.08 12.44
C ALA A 233 2.21 -8.88 12.55
N SER A 234 3.50 -9.06 12.24
CA SER A 234 4.48 -7.97 12.20
C SER A 234 4.19 -6.97 11.08
N ALA A 235 3.82 -7.45 9.89
CA ALA A 235 3.43 -6.62 8.76
C ALA A 235 2.10 -5.86 9.02
N GLY A 236 1.13 -6.54 9.62
CA GLY A 236 -0.14 -5.96 10.05
C GLY A 236 -0.03 -5.04 11.27
N ASN A 237 1.13 -5.03 11.93
CA ASN A 237 1.40 -4.31 13.17
C ASN A 237 0.43 -4.68 14.31
N GLN A 238 0.09 -5.96 14.41
CA GLN A 238 -0.89 -6.50 15.34
C GLN A 238 -0.21 -7.20 16.52
N MET A 239 -0.17 -6.52 17.67
CA MET A 239 0.52 -7.06 18.86
C MET A 239 -0.14 -8.34 19.39
N GLY A 240 -1.48 -8.40 19.45
CA GLY A 240 -2.17 -9.53 20.05
C GLY A 240 -2.00 -10.85 19.28
N THR A 241 -1.98 -10.79 17.95
CA THR A 241 -1.69 -11.97 17.11
C THR A 241 -0.21 -12.31 17.12
N LEU A 242 0.67 -11.31 17.18
CA LEU A 242 2.11 -11.52 17.32
C LEU A 242 2.44 -12.27 18.62
N GLU A 243 1.89 -11.86 19.76
CA GLU A 243 2.09 -12.53 21.06
C GLU A 243 1.65 -13.99 21.03
N LEU A 244 0.55 -14.28 20.32
CA LEU A 244 0.04 -15.65 20.15
C LEU A 244 1.02 -16.54 19.36
N CYS A 245 1.71 -15.99 18.36
CA CYS A 245 2.68 -16.74 17.56
C CYS A 245 4.07 -16.80 18.20
N LEU A 246 4.46 -15.78 18.98
CA LEU A 246 5.77 -15.69 19.65
C LEU A 246 5.89 -16.54 20.93
N VAL A 247 4.90 -17.37 21.29
CA VAL A 247 4.89 -18.16 22.54
C VAL A 247 6.17 -18.97 22.76
N ASP A 248 6.75 -19.53 21.69
CA ASP A 248 7.99 -20.33 21.75
C ASP A 248 9.24 -19.54 21.27
N GLY A 249 9.12 -18.23 21.03
CA GLY A 249 10.17 -17.37 20.47
C GLY A 249 10.56 -17.69 19.02
N PHE A 250 11.58 -17.00 18.50
CA PHE A 250 12.15 -17.31 17.18
C PHE A 250 13.01 -18.58 17.25
N LYS A 251 12.50 -19.69 16.73
CA LYS A 251 13.29 -20.92 16.57
C LYS A 251 14.33 -20.78 15.46
N SER A 252 15.30 -21.70 15.43
CA SER A 252 16.49 -21.66 14.55
C SER A 252 16.16 -21.63 13.05
N ILE A 253 15.01 -22.16 12.64
CA ILE A 253 14.60 -22.34 11.23
C ILE A 253 13.62 -21.24 10.77
N GLY A 254 13.11 -20.42 11.71
CA GLY A 254 12.03 -19.47 11.42
C GLY A 254 12.39 -18.31 10.49
N PRO A 255 11.45 -17.38 10.22
CA PRO A 255 11.57 -16.38 9.16
C PRO A 255 12.80 -15.51 9.36
N ASP A 256 13.33 -14.95 8.27
CA ASP A 256 14.52 -14.09 8.35
C ASP A 256 14.21 -12.85 9.20
N PRO A 257 14.87 -12.68 10.37
CA PRO A 257 14.51 -11.62 11.30
C PRO A 257 14.64 -10.20 10.73
N ASP A 258 15.58 -10.00 9.80
CA ASP A 258 15.73 -8.72 9.09
C ASP A 258 14.45 -8.40 8.30
N SER A 259 13.95 -9.38 7.54
CA SER A 259 12.74 -9.26 6.73
C SER A 259 11.50 -8.97 7.59
N VAL A 260 11.37 -9.62 8.75
CA VAL A 260 10.25 -9.39 9.68
C VAL A 260 10.32 -7.96 10.25
N LEU A 261 11.50 -7.55 10.72
CA LEU A 261 11.69 -6.21 11.26
C LEU A 261 11.42 -5.13 10.23
N GLU A 262 11.83 -5.32 8.97
CA GLU A 262 11.62 -4.36 7.89
C GLU A 262 10.14 -3.95 7.71
N ARG A 263 9.21 -4.88 7.94
CA ARG A 263 7.77 -4.70 7.75
C ARG A 263 7.04 -4.03 8.93
N THR A 264 7.71 -3.89 10.08
CA THR A 264 7.10 -3.23 11.25
C THR A 264 7.03 -1.72 11.05
N THR A 265 6.06 -1.06 11.65
CA THR A 265 5.96 0.41 11.73
C THR A 265 5.59 0.87 13.14
N SER A 266 4.89 0.00 13.87
CA SER A 266 4.50 0.16 15.28
C SER A 266 5.66 -0.14 16.22
N ILE A 267 5.91 0.77 17.16
CA ILE A 267 7.01 0.66 18.13
C ILE A 267 6.87 -0.59 19.03
N PRO A 268 5.71 -0.88 19.66
CA PRO A 268 5.55 -2.08 20.48
C PRO A 268 5.83 -3.39 19.73
N VAL A 269 5.37 -3.48 18.48
CA VAL A 269 5.57 -4.65 17.62
C VAL A 269 7.05 -4.77 17.26
N PHE A 270 7.68 -3.66 16.87
CA PHE A 270 9.12 -3.62 16.61
C PHE A 270 9.93 -4.09 17.82
N ASP A 271 9.64 -3.57 19.02
CA ASP A 271 10.35 -3.95 20.24
C ASP A 271 10.17 -5.44 20.57
N ALA A 272 8.93 -5.96 20.48
CA ALA A 272 8.64 -7.36 20.74
C ALA A 272 9.42 -8.28 19.77
N VAL A 273 9.38 -8.00 18.47
CA VAL A 273 10.12 -8.76 17.46
C VAL A 273 11.62 -8.61 17.70
N TYR A 274 12.12 -7.38 17.89
CA TYR A 274 13.54 -7.10 18.10
C TYR A 274 14.10 -7.86 19.30
N GLN A 275 13.40 -7.85 20.45
CA GLN A 275 13.82 -8.61 21.62
C GLN A 275 13.80 -10.12 21.35
N ALA A 276 12.76 -10.62 20.68
CA ALA A 276 12.61 -12.04 20.40
C ALA A 276 13.68 -12.59 19.44
N CYS A 277 14.24 -11.76 18.55
CA CYS A 277 15.23 -12.20 17.56
C CYS A 277 16.63 -11.57 17.70
N LYS A 278 16.87 -10.76 18.75
CA LYS A 278 18.13 -10.01 18.95
C LYS A 278 19.37 -10.90 18.84
N ASP A 279 19.38 -12.05 19.52
CA ASP A 279 20.55 -12.94 19.52
C ASP A 279 20.83 -13.55 18.14
N ARG A 280 19.79 -13.82 17.36
CA ARG A 280 19.90 -14.33 15.98
C ARG A 280 20.41 -13.24 15.05
N LEU A 281 19.93 -12.00 15.21
CA LEU A 281 20.40 -10.84 14.47
C LEU A 281 21.89 -10.55 14.72
N MET A 282 22.32 -10.59 15.99
CA MET A 282 23.74 -10.39 16.33
C MET A 282 24.61 -11.50 15.78
N ARG A 283 24.19 -12.77 15.89
CA ARG A 283 24.92 -13.91 15.31
C ARG A 283 25.10 -13.79 13.80
N LYS A 284 24.07 -13.38 13.06
CA LYS A 284 24.13 -13.19 11.58
C LYS A 284 25.13 -12.10 11.18
N ARG A 285 25.38 -11.13 12.06
CA ARG A 285 26.26 -9.98 11.84
C ARG A 285 27.62 -10.12 12.51
N TYR A 286 27.83 -11.19 13.27
CA TYR A 286 29.10 -11.47 13.92
C TYR A 286 30.09 -12.02 12.89
N ASN A 287 31.13 -11.26 12.59
CA ASN A 287 32.21 -11.68 11.71
C ASN A 287 33.50 -11.89 12.51
N PRO A 288 33.91 -13.16 12.78
CA PRO A 288 35.11 -13.45 13.59
C PRO A 288 36.41 -12.88 13.02
N TRP A 289 36.42 -12.56 11.72
CA TRP A 289 37.60 -12.11 10.97
C TRP A 289 37.70 -10.58 10.89
N GLU A 290 36.76 -9.83 11.47
CA GLU A 290 36.86 -8.38 11.59
C GLU A 290 37.93 -8.00 12.62
N PRO A 291 38.60 -6.83 12.47
CA PRO A 291 39.67 -6.40 13.39
C PRO A 291 39.21 -6.28 14.85
N GLU A 292 37.92 -5.97 15.06
CA GLU A 292 37.29 -5.82 16.38
C GLU A 292 35.81 -6.27 16.31
N PRO A 293 35.52 -7.59 16.39
CA PRO A 293 34.16 -8.09 16.35
C PRO A 293 33.47 -7.77 17.68
N SER A 294 32.55 -6.80 17.67
CA SER A 294 31.75 -6.42 18.84
C SER A 294 30.25 -6.50 18.55
N ASN A 295 29.50 -7.02 19.53
CA ASN A 295 28.03 -7.03 19.46
C ASN A 295 27.46 -5.61 19.37
N GLU A 296 28.15 -4.62 19.93
CA GLU A 296 27.76 -3.21 19.88
C GLU A 296 27.81 -2.66 18.45
N ARG A 297 28.86 -2.97 17.68
CA ARG A 297 28.96 -2.53 16.28
C ARG A 297 27.92 -3.21 15.40
N ALA A 298 27.70 -4.51 15.59
CA ALA A 298 26.63 -5.24 14.90
C ALA A 298 25.25 -4.65 15.21
N GLN A 299 25.01 -4.28 16.46
CA GLN A 299 23.79 -3.60 16.91
C GLN A 299 23.63 -2.22 16.27
N GLN A 300 24.67 -1.38 16.29
CA GLN A 300 24.65 -0.05 15.68
C GLN A 300 24.37 -0.13 14.18
N LYS A 301 24.99 -1.08 13.47
CA LYS A 301 24.74 -1.30 12.04
C LYS A 301 23.28 -1.65 11.78
N LEU A 302 22.73 -2.61 12.54
CA LEU A 302 21.33 -2.99 12.45
C LEU A 302 20.39 -1.80 12.70
N LEU A 303 20.60 -1.04 13.77
CA LEU A 303 19.77 0.11 14.12
C LEU A 303 19.88 1.23 13.06
N SER A 304 21.07 1.44 12.50
CA SER A 304 21.29 2.38 11.40
C SER A 304 20.57 1.94 10.12
N ASP A 305 20.66 0.67 9.73
CA ASP A 305 19.96 0.17 8.55
C ASP A 305 18.44 0.21 8.75
N ARG A 306 17.97 -0.10 9.96
CA ARG A 306 16.56 0.03 10.31
C ARG A 306 16.09 1.48 10.30
N PHE A 307 16.92 2.43 10.74
CA PHE A 307 16.63 3.85 10.68
C PHE A 307 16.39 4.30 9.23
N LYS A 308 17.26 3.91 8.29
CA LYS A 308 17.08 4.17 6.85
C LYS A 308 15.74 3.61 6.34
N THR A 309 15.45 2.36 6.63
CA THR A 309 14.19 1.73 6.17
C THR A 309 12.96 2.39 6.81
N SER A 310 13.01 2.77 8.08
CA SER A 310 11.91 3.48 8.74
C SER A 310 11.63 4.86 8.14
N ALA A 311 12.68 5.55 7.66
CA ALA A 311 12.55 6.81 6.95
C ALA A 311 11.86 6.62 5.58
N ARG A 312 12.21 5.55 4.85
CA ARG A 312 11.54 5.17 3.58
C ARG A 312 10.07 4.79 3.75
N LEU A 313 9.69 4.33 4.93
CA LEU A 313 8.30 4.03 5.29
C LEU A 313 7.53 5.25 5.82
N GLY A 314 8.20 6.41 5.97
CA GLY A 314 7.57 7.61 6.51
C GLY A 314 7.31 7.57 8.02
N SER A 315 7.93 6.65 8.78
CA SER A 315 7.66 6.48 10.22
C SER A 315 8.62 7.29 11.09
N LEU A 316 8.32 8.58 11.28
CA LEU A 316 9.11 9.46 12.15
C LEU A 316 9.15 8.98 13.61
N ALA A 317 8.05 8.40 14.10
CA ALA A 317 7.97 7.89 15.47
C ALA A 317 8.98 6.75 15.70
N LEU A 318 9.05 5.81 14.75
CA LEU A 318 10.00 4.70 14.82
C LEU A 318 11.45 5.20 14.69
N MET A 319 11.72 6.18 13.82
CA MET A 319 13.05 6.80 13.71
C MET A 319 13.53 7.38 15.05
N LYS A 320 12.67 8.15 15.72
CA LYS A 320 12.99 8.74 17.03
C LYS A 320 13.21 7.67 18.10
N HIS A 321 12.42 6.59 18.07
CA HIS A 321 12.61 5.44 18.95
C HIS A 321 13.96 4.74 18.72
N LEU A 322 14.36 4.52 17.46
CA LEU A 322 15.66 3.92 17.13
C LEU A 322 16.84 4.79 17.60
N VAL A 323 16.69 6.11 17.61
CA VAL A 323 17.68 7.04 18.18
C VAL A 323 17.79 6.89 19.69
N GLN A 324 16.66 6.69 20.38
CA GLN A 324 16.66 6.37 21.82
C GLN A 324 17.34 5.01 22.11
N LEU A 325 17.25 4.04 21.19
CA LEU A 325 17.94 2.76 21.27
C LEU A 325 19.46 2.84 20.95
N GLY A 326 19.96 4.01 20.57
CA GLY A 326 21.40 4.28 20.39
C GLY A 326 21.87 4.43 18.95
N THR A 327 20.96 4.56 17.96
CA THR A 327 21.36 4.94 16.59
C THR A 327 21.69 6.42 16.50
N SER A 328 22.63 6.78 15.64
CA SER A 328 22.93 8.19 15.34
C SER A 328 21.75 8.81 14.57
N PRO A 329 21.22 9.98 15.00
CA PRO A 329 20.22 10.70 14.22
C PRO A 329 20.86 11.37 12.99
N ARG A 330 22.17 11.64 13.06
CA ARG A 330 22.94 12.15 11.93
C ARG A 330 23.13 11.04 10.92
N TYR A 331 22.59 11.27 9.73
CA TYR A 331 22.69 10.38 8.59
C TYR A 331 23.45 11.08 7.47
N VAL A 332 24.41 10.39 6.87
CA VAL A 332 25.15 10.87 5.71
C VAL A 332 25.10 9.76 4.68
N ASP A 333 24.51 10.05 3.51
CA ASP A 333 24.50 9.11 2.41
C ASP A 333 25.94 8.81 1.95
N GLU A 334 26.22 7.52 1.73
CA GLU A 334 27.51 7.06 1.22
C GLU A 334 27.72 7.40 -0.27
N PHE A 335 26.62 7.71 -0.98
CA PHE A 335 26.60 7.96 -2.42
C PHE A 335 25.88 9.27 -2.71
N SER A 336 26.37 10.01 -3.70
CA SER A 336 25.62 11.11 -4.31
C SER A 336 24.61 10.58 -5.32
N ASP A 337 23.55 11.36 -5.59
CA ASP A 337 22.66 11.07 -6.71
C ASP A 337 23.50 10.92 -7.99
N ASN A 338 23.30 9.85 -8.74
CA ASN A 338 24.01 9.63 -10.00
C ASN A 338 23.04 9.36 -11.15
N ILE A 339 23.55 9.51 -12.37
CA ILE A 339 22.79 9.32 -13.61
C ILE A 339 22.31 7.86 -13.76
N TYR A 340 22.88 6.92 -12.99
CA TYR A 340 22.54 5.50 -12.97
C TYR A 340 21.43 5.12 -11.97
N GLY A 341 20.85 6.09 -11.26
CA GLY A 341 19.64 5.90 -10.46
C GLY A 341 19.86 5.60 -8.97
N THR A 342 21.08 5.74 -8.44
CA THR A 342 21.27 5.78 -6.98
C THR A 342 20.62 7.06 -6.45
N ARG A 343 19.68 6.91 -5.52
CA ARG A 343 18.95 8.01 -4.88
C ARG A 343 19.38 8.16 -3.43
N VAL A 344 19.75 9.39 -3.08
CA VAL A 344 19.95 9.84 -1.70
C VAL A 344 18.63 9.71 -0.94
N LEU A 345 18.67 9.33 0.34
CA LEU A 345 17.49 9.10 1.16
C LEU A 345 16.50 10.26 1.14
N VAL A 346 16.99 11.51 1.18
CA VAL A 346 16.17 12.73 1.12
C VAL A 346 15.38 12.83 -0.19
N SER A 347 15.92 12.37 -1.32
CA SER A 347 15.22 12.43 -2.61
C SER A 347 14.07 11.41 -2.70
N GLU A 348 14.21 10.23 -2.08
CA GLU A 348 13.13 9.24 -1.97
C GLU A 348 11.99 9.78 -1.08
N ILE A 349 12.34 10.37 0.07
CA ILE A 349 11.39 10.96 1.01
C ILE A 349 10.64 12.15 0.37
N ALA A 350 11.35 12.96 -0.41
CA ALA A 350 10.79 14.05 -1.20
C ALA A 350 9.77 13.57 -2.23
N GLU A 351 10.01 12.42 -2.88
CA GLU A 351 9.07 11.77 -3.81
C GLU A 351 7.79 11.29 -3.12
N TYR A 352 7.89 10.66 -1.95
CA TYR A 352 6.73 10.17 -1.21
C TYR A 352 5.99 11.24 -0.40
N GLY A 353 6.59 12.42 -0.22
CA GLY A 353 5.95 13.54 0.45
C GLY A 353 6.02 13.49 1.98
N TYR A 354 6.96 12.74 2.55
CA TYR A 354 7.14 12.61 4.01
C TYR A 354 7.85 13.84 4.60
N ALA A 355 7.14 14.98 4.63
CA ALA A 355 7.68 16.28 5.03
C ALA A 355 8.24 16.31 6.46
N ASP A 356 7.59 15.61 7.40
CA ASP A 356 7.99 15.52 8.81
C ASP A 356 9.29 14.72 8.99
N VAL A 357 9.41 13.58 8.30
CA VAL A 357 10.65 12.79 8.24
C VAL A 357 11.77 13.60 7.58
N MET A 358 11.47 14.32 6.50
CA MET A 358 12.46 15.12 5.80
C MET A 358 13.00 16.25 6.67
N ALA A 359 12.11 17.01 7.33
CA ALA A 359 12.51 18.06 8.26
C ALA A 359 13.43 17.50 9.35
N TYR A 360 13.04 16.38 9.97
CA TYR A 360 13.85 15.72 10.99
C TYR A 360 15.24 15.31 10.48
N LEU A 361 15.35 14.75 9.26
CA LEU A 361 16.65 14.37 8.70
C LEU A 361 17.54 15.59 8.40
N LEU A 362 16.98 16.65 7.82
CA LEU A 362 17.72 17.86 7.47
C LEU A 362 18.19 18.63 8.71
N GLU A 363 17.35 18.72 9.75
CA GLU A 363 17.72 19.27 11.07
C GLU A 363 18.89 18.50 11.70
N ASN A 364 19.02 17.20 11.39
CA ASN A 364 20.12 16.34 11.83
C ASN A 364 21.29 16.27 10.83
N GLY A 365 21.33 17.17 9.85
CA GLY A 365 22.46 17.34 8.94
C GLY A 365 22.52 16.34 7.78
N ALA A 366 21.39 15.75 7.40
CA ALA A 366 21.31 14.95 6.19
C ALA A 366 21.61 15.80 4.94
N HIS A 367 22.27 15.20 3.97
CA HIS A 367 22.62 15.86 2.71
C HIS A 367 21.39 16.00 1.81
N ILE A 368 21.19 17.19 1.26
CA ILE A 368 20.17 17.42 0.23
C ILE A 368 20.70 16.89 -1.10
N GLY A 369 20.16 15.76 -1.56
CA GLY A 369 20.49 15.23 -2.89
C GLY A 369 20.11 16.22 -3.99
N GLU A 370 20.89 16.28 -5.07
CA GLU A 370 20.69 17.21 -6.20
C GLU A 370 19.32 17.03 -6.87
N ARG A 371 18.73 15.83 -6.76
CA ARG A 371 17.42 15.51 -7.34
C ARG A 371 16.24 15.74 -6.40
N SER A 372 16.49 16.12 -5.15
CA SER A 372 15.44 16.19 -4.12
C SER A 372 14.35 17.21 -4.48
N LEU A 373 14.75 18.37 -5.01
CA LEU A 373 13.81 19.42 -5.43
C LEU A 373 12.98 19.02 -6.65
N GLU A 374 13.60 18.40 -7.66
CA GLU A 374 12.91 17.82 -8.82
C GLU A 374 11.91 16.75 -8.38
N ALA A 375 12.34 15.83 -7.50
CA ALA A 375 11.52 14.73 -7.01
C ALA A 375 10.26 15.23 -6.27
N ALA A 376 10.42 16.18 -5.33
CA ALA A 376 9.29 16.80 -4.63
C ALA A 376 8.34 17.52 -5.60
N SER A 377 8.89 18.24 -6.58
CA SER A 377 8.10 19.03 -7.52
C SER A 377 7.30 18.17 -8.50
N LYS A 378 7.93 17.13 -9.04
CA LYS A 378 7.32 16.14 -9.93
C LYS A 378 6.19 15.35 -9.28
N HIS A 379 6.30 15.06 -7.98
CA HIS A 379 5.28 14.33 -7.24
C HIS A 379 4.23 15.24 -6.59
N GLY A 380 4.43 16.56 -6.64
CA GLY A 380 3.45 17.54 -6.17
C GLY A 380 3.40 17.66 -4.66
N ASN A 381 4.56 17.61 -4.00
CA ASN A 381 4.69 17.68 -2.54
C ASN A 381 5.17 19.09 -2.12
N PRO A 382 4.26 20.09 -2.02
CA PRO A 382 4.64 21.49 -1.76
C PRO A 382 5.31 21.70 -0.40
N ASP A 383 4.91 20.95 0.63
CA ASP A 383 5.55 21.00 1.94
C ASP A 383 7.01 20.55 1.85
N CYS A 384 7.27 19.50 1.07
CA CYS A 384 8.63 19.05 0.82
C CYS A 384 9.45 20.08 0.04
N VAL A 385 8.88 20.67 -1.01
CA VAL A 385 9.53 21.73 -1.80
C VAL A 385 9.94 22.89 -0.90
N ARG A 386 9.03 23.37 -0.04
CA ARG A 386 9.30 24.43 0.92
C ARG A 386 10.44 24.08 1.87
N ILE A 387 10.37 22.92 2.54
CA ILE A 387 11.42 22.48 3.48
C ILE A 387 12.79 22.39 2.80
N LEU A 388 12.84 21.86 1.57
CA LEU A 388 14.07 21.77 0.79
C LEU A 388 14.63 23.16 0.47
N LEU A 389 13.80 24.09 0.01
CA LEU A 389 14.21 25.46 -0.31
C LEU A 389 14.67 26.24 0.94
N GLU A 390 14.01 26.07 2.08
CA GLU A 390 14.41 26.64 3.38
C GLU A 390 15.80 26.14 3.81
N HIS A 391 16.15 24.89 3.50
CA HIS A 391 17.46 24.31 3.77
C HIS A 391 18.47 24.53 2.62
N GLY A 392 18.16 25.40 1.65
CA GLY A 392 19.09 25.82 0.60
C GLY A 392 19.22 24.87 -0.58
N ALA A 393 18.24 24.00 -0.82
CA ALA A 393 18.19 23.17 -2.02
C ALA A 393 18.27 24.03 -3.28
N ARG A 394 19.01 23.53 -4.28
CA ARG A 394 19.18 24.18 -5.58
C ARG A 394 18.85 23.19 -6.69
N ASP A 395 18.38 23.72 -7.80
CA ASP A 395 18.10 22.94 -9.01
C ASP A 395 19.38 22.74 -9.83
N THR A 396 20.30 21.89 -9.33
CA THR A 396 21.64 21.70 -9.92
C THR A 396 21.73 20.52 -10.88
N PHE A 397 20.92 19.48 -10.70
CA PHE A 397 21.00 18.27 -11.51
C PHE A 397 20.57 18.53 -12.96
N HIS A 398 19.38 19.10 -13.13
CA HIS A 398 18.83 19.53 -14.42
C HIS A 398 18.16 20.89 -14.25
N PRO A 399 18.91 22.00 -14.34
CA PRO A 399 18.38 23.34 -14.07
C PRO A 399 17.06 23.60 -14.81
N GLY A 400 16.02 23.94 -14.06
CA GLY A 400 14.67 24.17 -14.56
C GLY A 400 13.76 22.94 -14.58
N SER A 401 14.27 21.74 -14.27
CA SER A 401 13.46 20.50 -14.31
C SER A 401 12.37 20.50 -13.25
N ALA A 402 12.66 20.99 -12.04
CA ALA A 402 11.68 21.10 -10.96
C ALA A 402 10.48 21.96 -11.39
N PHE A 403 10.77 23.09 -12.04
CA PHE A 403 9.77 24.02 -12.55
C PHE A 403 8.94 23.39 -13.69
N LEU A 404 9.59 22.86 -14.73
CA LEU A 404 8.88 22.23 -15.86
C LEU A 404 8.03 21.03 -15.43
N GLU A 405 8.55 20.18 -14.54
CA GLU A 405 7.79 19.03 -14.04
C GLU A 405 6.59 19.44 -13.20
N SER A 406 6.70 20.51 -12.40
CA SER A 406 5.56 21.05 -11.66
C SER A 406 4.44 21.54 -12.59
N ILE A 407 4.78 22.12 -13.75
CA ILE A 407 3.82 22.52 -14.79
C ILE A 407 3.23 21.32 -15.50
N ASN A 408 4.05 20.36 -15.92
CA ASN A 408 3.61 19.08 -16.49
C ASN A 408 2.61 18.36 -15.56
N ARG A 409 2.78 18.54 -14.27
CA ARG A 409 1.95 17.95 -13.22
C ARG A 409 0.84 18.89 -12.74
N GLU A 410 0.66 20.06 -13.34
CA GLU A 410 -0.33 21.08 -12.99
C GLU A 410 -0.36 21.38 -11.48
N ASN A 411 0.81 21.33 -10.83
CA ASN A 411 0.96 21.51 -9.39
C ASN A 411 1.11 23.01 -9.08
N GLU A 412 0.00 23.75 -9.16
CA GLU A 412 -0.01 25.21 -8.91
C GLU A 412 0.70 25.63 -7.62
N PRO A 413 0.49 24.98 -6.46
CA PRO A 413 1.20 25.35 -5.23
C PRO A 413 2.72 25.25 -5.35
N VAL A 414 3.22 24.23 -6.05
CA VAL A 414 4.66 24.05 -6.28
C VAL A 414 5.20 25.11 -7.24
N VAL A 415 4.49 25.39 -8.33
CA VAL A 415 4.89 26.42 -9.31
C VAL A 415 5.03 27.78 -8.61
N ARG A 416 4.03 28.17 -7.81
CA ARG A 416 4.06 29.43 -7.05
C ARG A 416 5.22 29.46 -6.06
N LEU A 417 5.40 28.40 -5.28
CA LEU A 417 6.51 28.30 -4.32
C LEU A 417 7.88 28.46 -5.01
N LEU A 418 8.10 27.79 -6.14
CA LEU A 418 9.36 27.89 -6.90
C LEU A 418 9.61 29.31 -7.42
N LEU A 419 8.56 29.98 -7.93
CA LEU A 419 8.66 31.34 -8.45
C LEU A 419 8.88 32.37 -7.34
N GLU A 420 8.19 32.22 -6.20
CA GLU A 420 8.35 33.08 -5.01
C GLU A 420 9.74 32.98 -4.39
N TRP A 421 10.33 31.78 -4.37
CA TRP A 421 11.68 31.56 -3.84
C TRP A 421 12.80 32.06 -4.76
N GLY A 422 12.47 32.54 -5.96
CA GLY A 422 13.43 33.07 -6.92
C GLY A 422 14.22 31.97 -7.65
N THR A 423 13.62 30.81 -7.91
CA THR A 423 14.24 29.77 -8.73
C THR A 423 14.62 30.36 -10.09
N ILE A 424 15.87 30.15 -10.54
CA ILE A 424 16.35 30.74 -11.80
C ILE A 424 15.64 30.05 -12.96
N VAL A 425 14.66 30.75 -13.53
CA VAL A 425 13.96 30.36 -14.75
C VAL A 425 14.39 31.30 -15.85
N ASP A 426 15.12 30.78 -16.84
CA ASP A 426 15.52 31.57 -18.00
C ASP A 426 14.35 31.73 -18.99
N ASP A 427 14.49 32.67 -19.94
CA ASP A 427 13.47 32.95 -20.94
C ASP A 427 13.14 31.73 -21.83
N CYS A 428 14.09 30.80 -22.00
CA CYS A 428 13.90 29.60 -22.82
C CYS A 428 12.99 28.61 -22.09
N LEU A 429 13.29 28.33 -20.83
CA LEU A 429 12.52 27.47 -19.94
C LEU A 429 11.12 28.05 -19.73
N TRP A 430 11.01 29.37 -19.59
CA TRP A 430 9.73 30.05 -19.50
C TRP A 430 8.88 29.87 -20.76
N ARG A 431 9.45 30.03 -21.95
CA ARG A 431 8.74 29.78 -23.22
C ARG A 431 8.33 28.32 -23.33
N GLN A 432 9.23 27.40 -23.00
CA GLN A 432 8.93 25.96 -23.00
C GLN A 432 7.76 25.62 -22.08
N ALA A 433 7.72 26.23 -20.88
CA ALA A 433 6.63 26.11 -19.93
C ALA A 433 5.30 26.61 -20.51
N VAL A 434 5.29 27.80 -21.13
CA VAL A 434 4.10 28.39 -21.77
C VAL A 434 3.63 27.54 -22.94
N ASP A 435 4.52 27.19 -23.88
CA ASP A 435 4.20 26.39 -25.06
C ASP A 435 3.60 25.03 -24.66
N PHE A 436 4.17 24.40 -23.62
CA PHE A 436 3.65 23.15 -23.08
C PHE A 436 2.27 23.35 -22.44
N ALA A 437 2.10 24.37 -21.62
CA ALA A 437 0.83 24.68 -20.96
C ALA A 437 -0.27 24.98 -21.97
N GLU A 438 0.01 25.72 -23.04
CA GLU A 438 -0.93 26.00 -24.12
C GLU A 438 -1.29 24.74 -24.91
N LYS A 439 -0.29 23.96 -25.34
CA LYS A 439 -0.49 22.71 -26.07
C LYS A 439 -1.37 21.73 -25.30
N GLU A 440 -1.15 21.60 -23.99
CA GLU A 440 -1.90 20.70 -23.12
C GLU A 440 -3.21 21.32 -22.57
N GLY A 441 -3.46 22.60 -22.84
CA GLY A 441 -4.64 23.33 -22.37
C GLY A 441 -4.69 23.48 -20.84
N LEU A 442 -3.55 23.78 -20.21
CA LEU A 442 -3.36 23.92 -18.76
C LEU A 442 -3.71 25.33 -18.30
N THR A 443 -5.00 25.70 -18.32
CA THR A 443 -5.46 27.07 -18.03
C THR A 443 -4.99 27.60 -16.67
N SER A 444 -4.93 26.76 -15.63
CA SER A 444 -4.40 27.14 -14.32
C SER A 444 -2.92 27.53 -14.39
N MET A 445 -2.11 26.76 -15.12
CA MET A 445 -0.68 27.02 -15.27
C MET A 445 -0.43 28.26 -16.12
N ILE A 446 -1.18 28.45 -17.21
CA ILE A 446 -1.10 29.67 -18.04
C ILE A 446 -1.35 30.90 -17.18
N LYS A 447 -2.39 30.88 -16.35
CA LYS A 447 -2.70 31.99 -15.44
C LYS A 447 -1.57 32.28 -14.45
N VAL A 448 -1.03 31.24 -13.81
CA VAL A 448 0.09 31.39 -12.87
C VAL A 448 1.34 31.94 -13.59
N LEU A 449 1.64 31.45 -14.79
CA LEU A 449 2.73 31.98 -15.59
C LEU A 449 2.50 33.46 -15.93
N GLU A 450 1.32 33.84 -16.43
CA GLU A 450 0.99 35.24 -16.71
C GLU A 450 1.14 36.16 -15.49
N GLU A 451 0.75 35.69 -14.30
CA GLU A 451 0.88 36.41 -13.03
C GLU A 451 2.36 36.72 -12.66
N TYR A 452 3.29 35.80 -12.95
CA TYR A 452 4.71 35.91 -12.57
C TYR A 452 5.63 36.22 -13.75
N ARG A 453 5.08 36.71 -14.87
CA ARG A 453 5.84 36.97 -16.09
C ARG A 453 7.05 37.87 -15.80
N PRO A 454 8.29 37.46 -16.15
CA PRO A 454 9.47 38.31 -15.96
C PRO A 454 9.31 39.58 -16.80
N GLY A 455 9.11 40.73 -16.13
CA GLY A 455 8.95 42.04 -16.78
C GLY A 455 7.73 42.89 -16.37
N ASN A 456 7.00 42.54 -15.31
CA ASN A 456 6.04 43.44 -14.63
C ASN A 456 6.51 43.82 -13.23
#